data_AF-A0A3R9GAL3-F1
#
_entry.id   AF-A0A3R9GAL3-F1
#
_cell.length_a   1.000
_cell.length_b   1.000
_cell.length_c   1.000
_cell.angle_alpha   90.00
_cell.angle_beta   90.00
_cell.angle_gamma   90.00
#
_symmetry.space_group_name_H-M   'P 1'
#
loop_
_entity.id
_entity.type
_entity.pdbx_description
1 polymer ?
#
loop_
_entity_poly.entity_id
_entity_poly.type
_entity_poly.pdbx_seq_one_letter_code
_entity_poly.pdbx_strand_id
1 'polypeptide(L)'
;MLVGIVYIRFLNAGGFLSETDYKSDVHIITEKVKSEEPILIEGFPGIGLVGNIASQQIIEELNMEYIGSIESRYFPPIAVLYEGIINMPVRIYENPALNLIMVVSDIPINPSISYDVSKALLDWAESVNVKEIISIAGIATMSEEPVVFGAATTEEMLERIKEKVEIFQMGTISGISGSIMAECFMRKLPAISLLGATQTQNPDPRAAAAVIKILNDFCDYSIDTESLIEQAEKIEAEMQKLAEDVRSTEQPSSTRKEFPMYG
;
A
#
# COMPACT_ATOMS: atom_id res chain seq x y z
N MET A 1 17.30 -3.03 31.16
CA MET A 1 16.19 -3.74 30.50
C MET A 1 16.74 -4.18 29.15
N LEU A 2 17.00 -5.47 28.97
CA LEU A 2 17.67 -6.01 27.77
C LEU A 2 16.64 -6.17 26.65
N VAL A 3 16.82 -5.43 25.56
CA VAL A 3 16.04 -5.60 24.32
C VAL A 3 16.57 -6.86 23.62
N GLY A 4 15.78 -7.93 23.63
CA GLY A 4 16.12 -9.18 22.96
C GLY A 4 15.79 -9.09 21.47
N ILE A 5 16.79 -8.80 20.64
CA ILE A 5 16.67 -8.90 19.18
C ILE A 5 16.59 -10.39 18.81
N VAL A 6 15.46 -10.83 18.28
CA VAL A 6 15.28 -12.20 17.79
C VAL A 6 15.76 -12.26 16.34
N TYR A 7 16.91 -12.87 16.10
CA TYR A 7 17.28 -13.33 14.76
C TYR A 7 16.57 -14.66 14.51
N ILE A 8 15.55 -14.67 13.65
CA ILE A 8 14.95 -15.93 13.20
C ILE A 8 15.94 -16.61 12.24
N ARG A 9 16.63 -17.64 12.75
CA ARG A 9 17.43 -18.58 11.95
C ARG A 9 16.57 -19.80 11.64
N PHE A 10 16.36 -20.07 10.36
CA PHE A 10 15.69 -21.28 9.88
C PHE A 10 16.41 -22.54 10.37
N LEU A 11 15.69 -23.38 11.13
CA LEU A 11 16.09 -24.75 11.42
C LEU A 11 15.12 -25.70 10.71
N ASN A 12 15.69 -26.48 9.81
CA ASN A 12 15.03 -27.42 8.91
C ASN A 12 14.42 -28.61 9.69
N ALA A 13 13.13 -28.89 9.46
CA ALA A 13 12.49 -30.16 9.83
C ALA A 13 11.73 -30.69 8.60
N GLY A 14 12.15 -31.87 8.12
CA GLY A 14 11.96 -32.30 6.74
C GLY A 14 10.55 -32.74 6.31
N GLY A 15 10.32 -32.58 5.01
CA GLY A 15 9.23 -33.15 4.21
C GLY A 15 9.47 -32.81 2.73
N PHE A 16 9.56 -33.83 1.88
CA PHE A 16 10.03 -33.83 0.50
C PHE A 16 9.47 -32.71 -0.42
N LEU A 17 10.26 -31.65 -0.65
CA LEU A 17 10.25 -30.78 -1.84
C LEU A 17 11.68 -30.25 -2.03
N SER A 18 12.18 -30.20 -3.26
CA SER A 18 13.51 -29.65 -3.55
C SER A 18 13.52 -28.14 -3.29
N GLU A 19 13.83 -27.74 -2.06
CA GLU A 19 14.18 -26.36 -1.72
C GLU A 19 15.49 -26.01 -2.42
N THR A 20 15.40 -25.17 -3.45
CA THR A 20 16.56 -24.41 -3.90
C THR A 20 16.94 -23.44 -2.78
N ASP A 21 18.22 -23.42 -2.38
CA ASP A 21 18.85 -22.48 -1.42
C ASP A 21 18.71 -20.99 -1.83
N TYR A 22 17.48 -20.51 -1.98
CA TYR A 22 17.21 -19.13 -2.33
C TYR A 22 17.40 -18.26 -1.10
N LYS A 23 18.61 -17.73 -0.95
CA LYS A 23 18.93 -16.77 0.09
C LYS A 23 18.41 -15.41 -0.34
N SER A 24 17.18 -15.08 0.06
CA SER A 24 16.59 -13.76 -0.19
C SER A 24 17.41 -12.69 0.53
N ASP A 25 17.78 -11.63 -0.21
CA ASP A 25 18.38 -10.40 0.33
C ASP A 25 17.30 -9.44 0.90
N VAL A 26 16.17 -10.00 1.35
CA VAL A 26 15.10 -9.32 2.07
C VAL A 26 15.07 -9.86 3.50
N HIS A 27 15.12 -8.96 4.48
CA HIS A 27 15.04 -9.31 5.89
C HIS A 27 13.88 -8.58 6.55
N ILE A 28 13.18 -9.28 7.43
CA ILE A 28 12.11 -8.70 8.24
C ILE A 28 12.60 -8.71 9.68
N ILE A 29 12.72 -7.50 10.25
CA ILE A 29 13.24 -7.28 11.60
C ILE A 29 12.08 -6.72 12.40
N THR A 30 11.59 -7.50 13.37
CA THR A 30 10.44 -7.13 14.18
C THR A 30 10.68 -7.45 15.66
N GLU A 31 10.04 -6.67 16.53
CA GLU A 31 9.74 -7.09 17.89
C GLU A 31 8.80 -8.30 17.88
N LYS A 32 8.62 -8.95 19.03
CA LYS A 32 7.69 -10.07 19.13
C LYS A 32 6.27 -9.58 18.91
N VAL A 33 5.62 -10.07 17.84
CA VAL A 33 4.19 -9.88 17.57
C VAL A 33 3.36 -10.38 18.75
N LYS A 34 2.44 -9.54 19.22
CA LYS A 34 1.58 -9.80 20.38
C LYS A 34 0.20 -10.33 19.98
N SER A 35 -0.24 -10.02 18.76
CA SER A 35 -1.53 -10.41 18.19
C SER A 35 -1.63 -11.92 18.00
N GLU A 36 -2.84 -12.46 18.22
CA GLU A 36 -3.17 -13.86 17.97
C GLU A 36 -4.01 -13.95 16.69
N GLU A 37 -3.52 -14.72 15.72
CA GLU A 37 -4.14 -14.88 14.39
C GLU A 37 -4.50 -13.56 13.68
N PRO A 38 -3.53 -12.63 13.51
CA PRO A 38 -3.84 -11.29 13.04
C PRO A 38 -4.29 -11.24 11.58
N ILE A 39 -5.07 -10.20 11.24
CA ILE A 39 -5.25 -9.74 9.86
C ILE A 39 -4.02 -8.92 9.50
N LEU A 40 -3.39 -9.19 8.35
CA LEU A 40 -2.30 -8.38 7.81
C LEU A 40 -2.82 -7.54 6.66
N ILE A 41 -2.74 -6.22 6.80
CA ILE A 41 -3.02 -5.26 5.73
C ILE A 41 -1.70 -4.78 5.15
N GLU A 42 -1.62 -4.67 3.83
CA GLU A 42 -0.49 -4.04 3.16
C GLU A 42 -0.97 -2.93 2.21
N GLY A 43 -0.20 -1.85 2.14
CA GLY A 43 -0.37 -0.82 1.15
C GLY A 43 0.95 -0.20 0.73
N PHE A 44 1.44 -0.66 -0.42
CA PHE A 44 2.63 -0.09 -1.06
C PHE A 44 2.28 1.08 -2.00
N PRO A 45 3.24 1.99 -2.27
CA PRO A 45 3.08 3.03 -3.28
C PRO A 45 2.80 2.43 -4.67
N GLY A 46 1.74 2.93 -5.30
CA GLY A 46 1.28 2.49 -6.62
C GLY A 46 0.49 3.61 -7.31
N ILE A 47 -0.46 3.23 -8.19
CA ILE A 47 -1.32 4.19 -8.88
C ILE A 47 -2.12 4.99 -7.84
N GLY A 48 -2.11 6.32 -7.98
CA GLY A 48 -2.81 7.22 -7.07
C GLY A 48 -2.26 7.28 -5.64
N LEU A 49 -1.15 6.58 -5.35
CA LEU A 49 -0.65 6.32 -4.00
C LEU A 49 -1.73 5.77 -3.04
N VAL A 50 -2.80 5.16 -3.57
CA VAL A 50 -3.98 4.76 -2.80
C VAL A 50 -3.62 3.85 -1.62
N GLY A 51 -2.80 2.82 -1.86
CA GLY A 51 -2.33 1.91 -0.82
C GLY A 51 -1.54 2.60 0.29
N ASN A 52 -0.59 3.46 -0.09
CA ASN A 52 0.24 4.19 0.87
C ASN A 52 -0.60 5.17 1.71
N ILE A 53 -1.45 5.98 1.07
CA ILE A 53 -2.30 6.98 1.74
C ILE A 53 -3.27 6.26 2.69
N ALA A 54 -3.95 5.22 2.21
CA ALA A 54 -4.89 4.46 3.04
C ALA A 54 -4.17 3.85 4.25
N SER A 55 -2.96 3.31 4.05
CA SER A 55 -2.21 2.69 5.12
C SER A 55 -1.77 3.67 6.20
N GLN A 56 -1.31 4.86 5.79
CA GLN A 56 -0.94 5.91 6.75
C GLN A 56 -2.13 6.35 7.60
N GLN A 57 -3.30 6.56 6.97
CA GLN A 57 -4.52 6.92 7.70
C GLN A 57 -4.95 5.82 8.69
N ILE A 58 -4.90 4.54 8.28
CA ILE A 58 -5.23 3.41 9.16
C ILE A 58 -4.29 3.36 10.37
N ILE A 59 -2.98 3.56 10.15
CA ILE A 59 -1.97 3.55 11.22
C ILE A 59 -2.26 4.66 12.25
N GLU A 60 -2.55 5.86 11.76
CA GLU A 60 -2.80 7.04 12.60
C GLU A 60 -4.10 6.89 13.41
N GLU A 61 -5.22 6.62 12.74
CA GLU A 61 -6.54 6.52 13.36
C GLU A 61 -6.64 5.36 14.37
N LEU A 62 -6.01 4.21 14.05
CA LEU A 62 -6.00 3.05 14.94
C LEU A 62 -4.85 3.09 15.95
N ASN A 63 -4.08 4.18 16.01
CA ASN A 63 -2.94 4.37 16.92
C ASN A 63 -2.01 3.16 16.94
N MET A 64 -1.66 2.63 15.76
CA MET A 64 -0.89 1.39 15.66
C MET A 64 0.56 1.60 16.14
N GLU A 65 1.11 0.61 16.84
CA GLU A 65 2.47 0.64 17.38
C GLU A 65 3.46 0.19 16.30
N TYR A 66 4.55 0.94 16.09
CA TYR A 66 5.65 0.47 15.25
C TYR A 66 6.33 -0.74 15.90
N ILE A 67 6.40 -1.86 15.17
CA ILE A 67 7.03 -3.10 15.67
C ILE A 67 8.23 -3.55 14.83
N GLY A 68 8.48 -2.96 13.67
CA GLY A 68 9.62 -3.36 12.87
C GLY A 68 9.63 -2.87 11.43
N SER A 69 10.49 -3.45 10.61
CA SER A 69 10.70 -3.04 9.23
C SER A 69 11.10 -4.19 8.32
N ILE A 70 10.86 -3.98 7.03
CA ILE A 70 11.43 -4.79 5.96
C ILE A 70 12.66 -4.05 5.43
N GLU A 71 13.78 -4.75 5.33
CA GLU A 71 15.01 -4.23 4.74
C GLU A 71 15.44 -5.07 3.54
N SER A 72 16.05 -4.40 2.57
CA SER A 72 16.73 -5.06 1.47
C SER A 72 17.84 -4.18 0.93
N ARG A 73 18.95 -4.80 0.51
CA ARG A 73 20.03 -4.10 -0.20
C ARG A 73 19.58 -3.44 -1.51
N TYR A 74 18.41 -3.81 -2.03
CA TYR A 74 17.84 -3.31 -3.27
C TYR A 74 16.89 -2.12 -3.06
N PHE A 75 16.57 -1.78 -1.81
CA PHE A 75 15.81 -0.58 -1.52
C PHE A 75 16.68 0.67 -1.72
N PRO A 76 16.10 1.82 -2.12
CA PRO A 76 16.84 3.07 -2.19
C PRO A 76 17.51 3.39 -0.85
N PRO A 77 18.79 3.85 -0.85
CA PRO A 77 19.53 4.14 0.37
C PRO A 77 19.09 5.49 0.96
N ILE A 78 17.88 5.52 1.53
CA ILE A 78 17.26 6.71 2.09
C ILE A 78 16.90 6.51 3.57
N ALA A 79 16.86 7.62 4.30
CA ALA A 79 16.23 7.70 5.61
C ALA A 79 14.97 8.54 5.47
N VAL A 80 13.83 8.04 5.95
CA VAL A 80 12.58 8.81 5.98
C VAL A 80 12.55 9.61 7.27
N LEU A 81 12.22 10.90 7.21
CA LEU A 81 12.10 11.74 8.41
C LEU A 81 10.64 12.13 8.63
N TYR A 82 10.15 11.85 9.82
CA TYR A 82 8.89 12.39 10.34
C TYR A 82 9.22 13.20 11.59
N GLU A 83 8.92 14.50 11.57
CA GLU A 83 9.18 15.41 12.70
C GLU A 83 10.62 15.38 13.25
N GLY A 84 11.60 15.15 12.36
CA GLY A 84 13.02 15.04 12.74
C GLY A 84 13.44 13.67 13.26
N ILE A 85 12.53 12.69 13.32
CA ILE A 85 12.80 11.30 13.71
C ILE A 85 13.00 10.43 12.46
N ILE A 86 14.09 9.66 12.47
CA ILE A 86 14.44 8.74 11.39
C ILE A 86 13.56 7.49 11.47
N ASN A 87 13.02 7.12 10.31
CA ASN A 87 12.18 5.96 10.10
C ASN A 87 12.70 5.14 8.93
N MET A 88 12.54 3.82 9.02
CA MET A 88 12.79 2.91 7.91
C MET A 88 11.73 3.12 6.83
N PRO A 89 12.05 2.97 5.53
CA PRO A 89 11.11 3.26 4.46
C PRO A 89 9.99 2.22 4.31
N VAL A 90 10.21 0.97 4.72
CA VAL A 90 9.18 -0.08 4.77
C VAL A 90 9.00 -0.50 6.22
N ARG A 91 7.83 -0.25 6.77
CA ARG A 91 7.53 -0.37 8.21
C ARG A 91 6.41 -1.34 8.46
N ILE A 92 6.44 -1.94 9.64
CA ILE A 92 5.45 -2.87 10.14
C ILE A 92 4.92 -2.29 11.45
N TYR A 93 3.60 -2.16 11.52
CA TYR A 93 2.86 -1.68 12.66
C TYR A 93 1.90 -2.75 13.16
N GLU A 94 1.55 -2.69 14.44
CA GLU A 94 0.65 -3.63 15.09
C GLU A 94 -0.38 -2.89 15.96
N ASN A 95 -1.62 -3.36 15.95
CA ASN A 95 -2.59 -3.10 17.00
C ASN A 95 -3.03 -4.43 17.61
N PRO A 96 -2.49 -4.81 18.78
CA PRO A 96 -2.79 -6.10 19.42
C PRO A 96 -4.26 -6.23 19.86
N ALA A 97 -4.91 -5.11 20.19
CA ALA A 97 -6.31 -5.13 20.62
C ALA A 97 -7.27 -5.49 19.48
N LEU A 98 -6.88 -5.19 18.24
CA LEU A 98 -7.64 -5.48 17.02
C LEU A 98 -7.11 -6.73 16.29
N ASN A 99 -6.04 -7.37 16.79
CA ASN A 99 -5.30 -8.40 16.08
C ASN A 99 -4.99 -7.97 14.63
N LEU A 100 -4.41 -6.78 14.49
CA LEU A 100 -4.16 -6.16 13.20
C LEU A 100 -2.68 -5.84 13.02
N ILE A 101 -2.14 -6.21 11.88
CA ILE A 101 -0.80 -5.84 11.42
C ILE A 101 -0.94 -5.01 10.16
N MET A 102 -0.16 -3.94 10.05
CA MET A 102 -0.08 -3.10 8.86
C MET A 102 1.35 -3.07 8.34
N VAL A 103 1.51 -3.28 7.03
CA VAL A 103 2.77 -3.06 6.31
C VAL A 103 2.61 -1.86 5.38
N VAL A 104 3.41 -0.83 5.61
CA VAL A 104 3.41 0.40 4.81
C VAL A 104 4.80 0.65 4.24
N SER A 105 4.86 1.19 3.02
CA SER A 105 6.10 1.61 2.39
C SER A 105 6.02 3.03 1.89
N ASP A 106 7.05 3.84 2.11
CA ASP A 106 7.20 5.18 1.50
C ASP A 106 8.01 5.16 0.21
N ILE A 107 8.52 3.98 -0.18
CA ILE A 107 9.27 3.76 -1.42
C ILE A 107 8.49 2.82 -2.35
N PRO A 108 8.52 3.05 -3.67
CA PRO A 108 8.06 2.05 -4.61
C PRO A 108 9.00 0.83 -4.57
N ILE A 109 8.42 -0.36 -4.60
CA ILE A 109 9.19 -1.61 -4.69
C ILE A 109 9.46 -1.89 -6.17
N ASN A 110 10.74 -2.11 -6.51
CA ASN A 110 11.11 -2.43 -7.89
C ASN A 110 10.44 -3.76 -8.31
N PRO A 111 9.82 -3.83 -9.50
CA PRO A 111 9.26 -5.07 -10.02
C PRO A 111 10.24 -6.26 -9.98
N SER A 112 11.55 -6.02 -10.16
CA SER A 112 12.56 -7.08 -10.17
C SER A 112 12.77 -7.76 -8.81
N ILE A 113 12.38 -7.11 -7.71
CA ILE A 113 12.49 -7.66 -6.34
C ILE A 113 11.13 -7.92 -5.71
N SER A 114 10.04 -7.59 -6.39
CA SER A 114 8.68 -7.70 -5.83
C SER A 114 8.34 -9.14 -5.43
N TYR A 115 8.83 -10.11 -6.21
CA TYR A 115 8.72 -11.54 -5.89
C TYR A 115 9.43 -11.93 -4.58
N ASP A 116 10.63 -11.40 -4.36
CA ASP A 116 11.42 -11.72 -3.16
C ASP A 116 10.84 -11.08 -1.91
N VAL A 117 10.37 -9.84 -2.05
CA VAL A 117 9.70 -9.11 -0.97
C VAL A 117 8.37 -9.79 -0.61
N SER A 118 7.57 -10.19 -1.61
CA SER A 118 6.30 -10.88 -1.35
C SER A 118 6.51 -12.22 -0.66
N LYS A 119 7.52 -13.00 -1.09
CA LYS A 119 7.87 -14.26 -0.42
C LYS A 119 8.32 -14.06 1.03
N ALA A 120 9.28 -13.15 1.25
CA ALA A 120 9.77 -12.88 2.60
C ALA A 120 8.66 -12.39 3.53
N LEU A 121 7.77 -11.52 3.02
CA LEU A 121 6.60 -11.03 3.75
C LEU A 121 5.66 -12.18 4.14
N LEU A 122 5.38 -13.09 3.22
CA LEU A 122 4.45 -14.20 3.48
C LEU A 122 5.06 -15.31 4.32
N ASP A 123 6.36 -15.58 4.20
CA ASP A 123 7.10 -16.46 5.13
C ASP A 123 6.99 -15.93 6.56
N TRP A 124 7.17 -14.61 6.74
CA TRP A 124 7.01 -13.97 8.04
C TRP A 124 5.55 -13.98 8.52
N ALA A 125 4.59 -13.68 7.65
CA ALA A 125 3.16 -13.71 7.96
C ALA A 125 2.71 -15.08 8.48
N GLU A 126 3.14 -16.16 7.81
CA GLU A 126 2.86 -17.53 8.27
C GLU A 126 3.55 -17.83 9.61
N SER A 127 4.78 -17.35 9.82
CA SER A 127 5.51 -17.56 11.09
C SER A 127 4.82 -16.93 12.30
N VAL A 128 3.98 -15.90 12.09
CA VAL A 128 3.18 -15.24 13.13
C VAL A 128 1.70 -15.63 13.07
N ASN A 129 1.37 -16.67 12.30
CA ASN A 129 0.02 -17.21 12.12
C ASN A 129 -1.01 -16.19 11.63
N VAL A 130 -0.64 -15.32 10.67
CA VAL A 130 -1.61 -14.41 10.03
C VAL A 130 -2.82 -15.20 9.49
N LYS A 131 -4.02 -14.77 9.86
CA LYS A 131 -5.27 -15.41 9.47
C LYS A 131 -5.61 -15.14 8.01
N GLU A 132 -5.44 -13.90 7.57
CA GLU A 132 -5.75 -13.45 6.22
C GLU A 132 -4.99 -12.17 5.86
N ILE A 133 -4.92 -11.90 4.56
CA ILE A 133 -4.21 -10.75 4.02
C ILE A 133 -5.14 -9.84 3.24
N ILE A 134 -5.06 -8.54 3.47
CA ILE A 134 -5.79 -7.54 2.70
C ILE A 134 -4.78 -6.62 2.00
N SER A 135 -4.75 -6.71 0.67
CA SER A 135 -3.92 -5.88 -0.19
C SER A 135 -4.70 -4.63 -0.61
N ILE A 136 -4.18 -3.44 -0.31
CA ILE A 136 -4.76 -2.17 -0.74
C ILE A 136 -3.90 -1.58 -1.86
N ALA A 137 -4.51 -1.35 -3.01
CA ALA A 137 -3.84 -0.70 -4.14
C ALA A 137 -4.77 0.25 -4.89
N GLY A 138 -4.21 1.02 -5.81
CA GLY A 138 -4.98 1.84 -6.75
C GLY A 138 -5.08 1.18 -8.11
N ILE A 139 -6.18 1.42 -8.81
CA ILE A 139 -6.39 0.99 -10.20
C ILE A 139 -6.83 2.17 -11.07
N ALA A 140 -6.18 2.32 -12.23
CA ALA A 140 -6.54 3.35 -13.19
C ALA A 140 -7.86 2.99 -13.89
N THR A 141 -8.84 3.87 -13.82
CA THR A 141 -10.13 3.72 -14.50
C THR A 141 -10.63 5.07 -15.03
N MET A 142 -11.58 5.01 -15.97
CA MET A 142 -12.29 6.19 -16.49
C MET A 142 -13.56 6.48 -15.70
N SER A 143 -13.82 5.75 -14.60
CA SER A 143 -14.95 6.02 -13.70
C SER A 143 -14.79 7.39 -13.04
N GLU A 144 -15.86 8.19 -13.08
CA GLU A 144 -15.93 9.49 -12.39
C GLU A 144 -16.27 9.32 -10.90
N GLU A 145 -16.93 8.23 -10.53
CA GLU A 145 -17.26 7.91 -9.14
C GLU A 145 -16.14 7.12 -8.45
N PRO A 146 -15.92 7.34 -7.13
CA PRO A 146 -14.95 6.59 -6.33
C PRO A 146 -15.45 5.17 -6.09
N VAL A 147 -15.23 4.30 -7.08
CA VAL A 147 -15.54 2.87 -7.03
C VAL A 147 -14.36 2.12 -6.39
N VAL A 148 -14.66 1.10 -5.59
CA VAL A 148 -13.65 0.14 -5.13
C VAL A 148 -13.89 -1.17 -5.84
N PHE A 149 -12.87 -1.65 -6.55
CA PHE A 149 -12.89 -2.99 -7.12
C PHE A 149 -12.35 -4.00 -6.12
N GLY A 150 -12.91 -5.21 -6.13
CA GLY A 150 -12.50 -6.29 -5.26
C GLY A 150 -12.06 -7.54 -6.01
N ALA A 151 -10.97 -8.16 -5.55
CA ALA A 151 -10.54 -9.49 -5.96
C ALA A 151 -10.21 -10.32 -4.73
N ALA A 152 -10.18 -11.65 -4.85
CA ALA A 152 -9.91 -12.54 -3.73
C ALA A 152 -9.20 -13.82 -4.20
N THR A 153 -8.50 -14.50 -3.28
CA THR A 153 -7.83 -15.78 -3.56
C THR A 153 -8.76 -16.99 -3.50
N THR A 154 -9.92 -16.87 -2.84
CA THR A 154 -10.91 -17.94 -2.69
C THR A 154 -12.33 -17.41 -2.87
N GLU A 155 -13.28 -18.30 -3.19
CA GLU A 155 -14.71 -17.96 -3.27
C GLU A 155 -15.27 -17.47 -1.92
N GLU A 156 -14.81 -18.06 -0.81
CA GLU A 156 -15.18 -17.63 0.54
C GLU A 156 -14.78 -16.18 0.81
N MET A 157 -13.56 -15.80 0.42
CA MET A 157 -13.09 -14.41 0.56
C MET A 157 -13.83 -13.47 -0.38
N LEU A 158 -14.16 -13.92 -1.60
CA LEU A 158 -14.95 -13.13 -2.56
C LEU A 158 -16.36 -12.83 -2.03
N GLU A 159 -17.00 -13.83 -1.42
CA GLU A 159 -18.34 -13.71 -0.84
C GLU A 159 -18.41 -12.64 0.27
N ARG A 160 -17.34 -12.46 1.05
CA ARG A 160 -17.27 -11.45 2.12
C ARG A 160 -17.34 -10.01 1.61
N ILE A 161 -16.86 -9.77 0.39
CA ILE A 161 -16.72 -8.43 -0.18
C ILE A 161 -17.71 -8.12 -1.30
N LYS A 162 -18.34 -9.13 -1.94
CA LYS A 162 -19.11 -8.96 -3.18
C LYS A 162 -20.28 -7.96 -3.12
N GLU A 163 -20.83 -7.72 -1.94
CA GLU A 163 -21.95 -6.77 -1.75
C GLU A 163 -21.48 -5.33 -1.48
N LYS A 164 -20.16 -5.16 -1.26
CA LYS A 164 -19.54 -3.89 -0.85
C LYS A 164 -18.67 -3.29 -1.95
N VAL A 165 -18.20 -4.10 -2.89
CA VAL A 165 -17.26 -3.71 -3.96
C VAL A 165 -17.74 -4.17 -5.32
N GLU A 166 -17.25 -3.55 -6.38
CA GLU A 166 -17.40 -4.08 -7.74
C GLU A 166 -16.40 -5.22 -7.96
N ILE A 167 -16.88 -6.43 -8.28
CA ILE A 167 -15.97 -7.57 -8.47
C ILE A 167 -15.10 -7.36 -9.71
N PHE A 168 -13.78 -7.44 -9.53
CA PHE A 168 -12.81 -7.32 -10.61
C PHE A 168 -12.76 -8.61 -11.45
N GLN A 169 -13.70 -8.72 -12.41
CA GLN A 169 -13.95 -9.94 -13.18
C GLN A 169 -12.75 -10.40 -14.03
N MET A 170 -12.05 -9.46 -14.68
CA MET A 170 -10.96 -9.79 -15.59
C MET A 170 -9.94 -8.65 -15.67
N GLY A 171 -8.67 -8.99 -15.50
CA GLY A 171 -7.57 -8.04 -15.56
C GLY A 171 -6.34 -8.59 -14.85
N THR A 172 -5.39 -7.72 -14.57
CA THR A 172 -4.15 -8.07 -13.87
C THR A 172 -3.88 -7.06 -12.77
N ILE A 173 -3.63 -7.55 -11.56
CA ILE A 173 -3.04 -6.76 -10.48
C ILE A 173 -1.52 -6.84 -10.66
N SER A 174 -0.86 -5.69 -10.81
CA SER A 174 0.57 -5.61 -11.10
C SER A 174 1.38 -5.12 -9.90
N GLY A 175 2.71 -5.20 -10.00
CA GLY A 175 3.62 -4.73 -8.96
C GLY A 175 3.66 -5.65 -7.74
N ILE A 176 4.01 -5.07 -6.60
CA ILE A 176 4.18 -5.80 -5.34
C ILE A 176 2.85 -6.38 -4.83
N SER A 177 1.74 -5.64 -4.89
CA SER A 177 0.41 -6.13 -4.52
C SER A 177 0.00 -7.34 -5.35
N GLY A 178 0.26 -7.33 -6.66
CA GLY A 178 0.04 -8.49 -7.52
C GLY A 178 0.91 -9.69 -7.16
N SER A 179 2.18 -9.44 -6.78
CA SER A 179 3.12 -10.49 -6.34
C SER A 179 2.68 -11.12 -5.01
N ILE A 180 2.22 -10.31 -4.06
CA ILE A 180 1.66 -10.76 -2.78
C ILE A 180 0.41 -11.59 -3.02
N MET A 181 -0.56 -11.09 -3.80
CA MET A 181 -1.80 -11.83 -4.08
C MET A 181 -1.55 -13.15 -4.80
N ALA A 182 -0.61 -13.19 -5.76
CA ALA A 182 -0.23 -14.42 -6.44
C ALA A 182 0.41 -15.43 -5.49
N GLU A 183 1.30 -14.98 -4.60
CA GLU A 183 1.95 -15.85 -3.61
C GLU A 183 0.95 -16.32 -2.54
N CYS A 184 0.00 -15.49 -2.10
CA CYS A 184 -1.13 -15.91 -1.25
C CYS A 184 -1.94 -17.04 -1.90
N PHE A 185 -2.26 -16.90 -3.19
CA PHE A 185 -2.96 -17.94 -3.95
C PHE A 185 -2.16 -19.24 -4.00
N MET A 186 -0.85 -19.17 -4.28
CA MET A 186 0.03 -20.34 -4.31
C MET A 186 0.10 -21.06 -2.96
N ARG A 187 0.08 -20.32 -1.85
CA ARG A 187 0.11 -20.86 -0.48
C ARG A 187 -1.25 -21.26 0.07
N LYS A 188 -2.34 -20.95 -0.66
CA LYS A 188 -3.73 -21.09 -0.17
C LYS A 188 -4.01 -20.24 1.08
N LEU A 189 -3.31 -19.10 1.21
CA LEU A 189 -3.60 -18.12 2.24
C LEU A 189 -4.84 -17.30 1.84
N PRO A 190 -5.84 -17.16 2.72
CA PRO A 190 -6.99 -16.30 2.47
C PRO A 190 -6.54 -14.86 2.26
N ALA A 191 -6.89 -14.28 1.11
CA ALA A 191 -6.56 -12.90 0.84
C ALA A 191 -7.61 -12.20 -0.03
N ILE A 192 -7.72 -10.90 0.21
CA ILE A 192 -8.58 -9.95 -0.50
C ILE A 192 -7.69 -8.85 -1.07
N SER A 193 -7.97 -8.38 -2.28
CA SER A 193 -7.41 -7.14 -2.82
C SER A 193 -8.52 -6.11 -3.00
N LEU A 194 -8.32 -4.93 -2.42
CA LEU A 194 -9.17 -3.76 -2.55
C LEU A 194 -8.46 -2.73 -3.43
N LEU A 195 -9.05 -2.42 -4.56
CA LEU A 195 -8.47 -1.58 -5.60
C LEU A 195 -9.28 -0.29 -5.71
N GLY A 196 -8.77 0.80 -5.14
CA GLY A 196 -9.40 2.11 -5.24
C GLY A 196 -9.28 2.66 -6.67
N ALA A 197 -10.42 2.92 -7.30
CA ALA A 197 -10.48 3.57 -8.61
C ALA A 197 -9.87 4.96 -8.56
N THR A 198 -8.95 5.26 -9.48
CA THR A 198 -8.42 6.61 -9.67
C THR A 198 -8.27 6.92 -11.16
N GLN A 199 -8.43 8.19 -11.52
CA GLN A 199 -8.33 8.67 -12.91
C GLN A 199 -6.91 9.12 -13.28
N THR A 200 -6.03 9.32 -12.29
CA THR A 200 -4.70 9.90 -12.51
C THR A 200 -3.61 9.10 -11.81
N GLN A 201 -2.35 9.42 -12.11
CA GLN A 201 -1.21 8.91 -11.35
C GLN A 201 -0.86 9.79 -10.14
N ASN A 202 -1.52 10.94 -9.99
CA ASN A 202 -1.29 11.84 -8.87
C ASN A 202 -1.91 11.27 -7.59
N PRO A 203 -1.44 11.69 -6.40
CA PRO A 203 -2.03 11.27 -5.12
C PRO A 203 -3.56 11.47 -5.12
N ASP A 204 -4.30 10.42 -4.73
CA ASP A 204 -5.76 10.41 -4.71
C ASP A 204 -6.29 9.99 -3.33
N PRO A 205 -6.40 10.95 -2.39
CA PRO A 205 -6.90 10.66 -1.05
C PRO A 205 -8.38 10.22 -1.04
N ARG A 206 -9.18 10.59 -2.04
CA ARG A 206 -10.60 10.16 -2.11
C ARG A 206 -10.71 8.69 -2.45
N ALA A 207 -9.88 8.20 -3.38
CA ALA A 207 -9.80 6.77 -3.65
C ALA A 207 -9.35 5.97 -2.41
N ALA A 208 -8.39 6.51 -1.64
CA ALA A 208 -7.97 5.90 -0.37
C ALA A 208 -9.10 5.88 0.68
N ALA A 209 -9.83 6.99 0.85
CA ALA A 209 -10.98 7.08 1.75
C ALA A 209 -12.09 6.08 1.37
N ALA A 210 -12.35 5.90 0.07
CA ALA A 210 -13.31 4.92 -0.41
C ALA A 210 -12.92 3.49 -0.02
N VAL A 211 -11.64 3.13 -0.14
CA VAL A 211 -11.15 1.80 0.30
C VAL A 211 -11.28 1.63 1.82
N ILE A 212 -10.92 2.65 2.60
CA ILE A 212 -11.06 2.63 4.07
C ILE A 212 -12.52 2.43 4.48
N LYS A 213 -13.46 3.07 3.77
CA LYS A 213 -14.90 2.88 4.03
C LYS A 213 -15.31 1.41 3.85
N ILE A 214 -14.84 0.75 2.79
CA ILE A 214 -15.08 -0.68 2.60
C ILE A 214 -14.46 -1.50 3.74
N LEU A 215 -13.22 -1.18 4.16
CA LEU A 215 -12.57 -1.84 5.29
C LEU A 215 -13.35 -1.71 6.59
N ASN A 216 -13.85 -0.51 6.92
CA ASN A 216 -14.70 -0.29 8.08
C ASN A 216 -15.93 -1.21 8.04
N ASP A 217 -16.58 -1.35 6.88
CA ASP A 217 -17.81 -2.12 6.73
C ASP A 217 -17.66 -3.64 6.93
N PHE A 218 -16.51 -4.25 6.62
CA PHE A 218 -16.33 -5.70 6.76
C PHE A 218 -15.34 -6.14 7.87
N CYS A 219 -14.51 -5.23 8.37
CA CYS A 219 -13.64 -5.49 9.51
C CYS A 219 -14.18 -4.91 10.83
N ASP A 220 -15.31 -4.19 10.81
CA ASP A 220 -15.92 -3.51 11.97
C ASP A 220 -14.95 -2.51 12.64
N TYR A 221 -14.22 -1.77 11.79
CA TYR A 221 -13.35 -0.68 12.22
C TYR A 221 -14.09 0.65 12.17
N SER A 222 -13.58 1.65 12.89
CA SER A 222 -14.11 3.01 12.91
C SER A 222 -13.01 4.01 12.57
N ILE A 223 -12.37 3.81 11.41
CA ILE A 223 -11.32 4.70 10.89
C ILE A 223 -11.98 5.94 10.29
N ASP A 224 -11.65 7.13 10.80
CA ASP A 224 -12.10 8.39 10.20
C ASP A 224 -11.33 8.66 8.90
N THR A 225 -12.00 9.27 7.94
CA THR A 225 -11.43 9.66 6.63
C THR A 225 -11.62 11.14 6.32
N GLU A 226 -12.18 11.93 7.24
CA GLU A 226 -12.43 13.36 7.03
C GLU A 226 -11.14 14.10 6.63
N SER A 227 -10.02 13.80 7.30
CA SER A 227 -8.69 14.35 6.98
C SER A 227 -8.26 14.07 5.52
N LEU A 228 -8.60 12.90 4.97
CA LEU A 228 -8.29 12.54 3.59
C LEU A 228 -9.16 13.35 2.61
N ILE A 229 -10.42 13.58 2.95
CA ILE A 229 -11.31 14.40 2.12
C ILE A 229 -10.81 15.84 2.07
N GLU A 230 -10.42 16.43 3.22
CA GLU A 230 -9.84 17.77 3.27
C GLU A 230 -8.53 17.87 2.46
N GLN A 231 -7.66 16.86 2.55
CA GLN A 231 -6.43 16.79 1.76
C GLN A 231 -6.71 16.77 0.26
N ALA A 232 -7.72 16.01 -0.19
CA ALA A 232 -8.09 15.96 -1.60
C ALA A 232 -8.57 17.33 -2.10
N GLU A 233 -9.44 18.01 -1.35
CA GLU A 233 -9.95 19.34 -1.70
C GLU A 233 -8.81 20.37 -1.81
N LYS A 234 -7.81 20.28 -0.93
CA LYS A 234 -6.62 21.14 -0.99
C LYS A 234 -5.78 20.89 -2.24
N ILE A 235 -5.51 19.63 -2.59
CA ILE A 235 -4.76 19.26 -3.81
C ILE A 235 -5.48 19.81 -5.05
N GLU A 236 -6.80 19.68 -5.11
CA GLU A 236 -7.61 20.19 -6.22
C GLU A 236 -7.56 21.72 -6.33
N ALA A 237 -7.69 22.43 -5.22
CA ALA A 237 -7.61 23.88 -5.19
C ALA A 237 -6.23 24.39 -5.66
N GLU A 238 -5.14 23.72 -5.25
CA GLU A 238 -3.79 24.03 -5.71
C GLU A 238 -3.62 23.78 -7.22
N MET A 239 -4.17 22.68 -7.73
CA MET A 239 -4.12 22.35 -9.16
C MET A 239 -4.95 23.30 -10.03
N GLN A 240 -6.13 23.73 -9.55
CA GLN A 240 -6.95 24.74 -10.24
C GLN A 240 -6.21 26.07 -10.34
N LYS A 241 -5.60 26.50 -9.24
CA LYS A 241 -4.79 27.73 -9.20
C LYS A 241 -3.62 27.67 -10.17
N LEU A 242 -2.90 26.55 -10.21
CA LEU A 242 -1.79 26.36 -11.15
C LEU A 242 -2.25 26.40 -12.61
N ALA A 243 -3.40 25.81 -12.92
CA ALA A 243 -3.97 25.84 -14.27
C ALA A 243 -4.41 27.24 -14.70
N GLU A 244 -4.94 28.04 -13.78
CA GLU A 244 -5.25 29.46 -14.02
C GLU A 244 -3.98 30.28 -14.27
N ASP A 245 -2.94 30.08 -13.45
CA ASP A 245 -1.66 30.78 -13.60
C ASP A 245 -1.02 30.49 -14.98
N VAL A 246 -0.96 29.21 -15.39
CA VAL A 246 -0.44 28.81 -16.72
C VAL A 246 -1.25 29.46 -17.85
N ARG A 247 -2.58 29.43 -17.77
CA ARG A 247 -3.46 30.08 -18.77
C ARG A 247 -3.26 31.59 -18.82
N SER A 248 -2.99 32.23 -17.69
CA SER A 248 -2.73 33.68 -17.62
C SER A 248 -1.39 34.07 -18.25
N THR A 249 -0.38 33.19 -18.20
CA THR A 249 0.92 33.38 -18.87
C THR A 249 0.91 33.04 -20.37
N GLU A 250 -0.06 32.24 -20.84
CA GLU A 250 -0.18 31.82 -22.24
C GLU A 250 -1.09 32.72 -23.10
N GLN A 251 -1.79 33.71 -22.52
CA GLN A 251 -2.51 34.73 -23.30
C GLN A 251 -1.54 35.82 -23.84
N PRO A 252 -1.60 36.16 -25.14
CA PRO A 252 -0.45 36.60 -25.91
C PRO A 252 -0.10 38.08 -25.73
N SER A 253 1.20 38.39 -25.65
CA SER A 253 1.72 39.72 -25.95
C SER A 253 1.55 40.02 -27.44
N SER A 254 0.35 40.44 -27.83
CA SER A 254 0.08 41.01 -29.15
C SER A 254 0.69 42.41 -29.26
N THR A 255 2.00 42.48 -29.43
CA THR A 255 2.67 43.54 -30.20
C THR A 255 4.03 43.01 -30.64
N ARG A 256 4.03 42.19 -31.70
CA ARG A 256 5.21 42.04 -32.54
C ARG A 256 5.41 43.40 -33.21
N LYS A 257 6.20 44.28 -32.62
CA LYS A 257 6.68 45.49 -33.30
C LYS A 257 7.52 45.01 -34.48
N GLU A 258 6.95 45.06 -35.68
CA GLU A 258 7.74 44.99 -36.91
C GLU A 258 8.73 46.16 -36.87
N PHE A 259 10.01 45.84 -36.72
CA PHE A 259 11.06 46.83 -36.91
C PHE A 259 11.19 47.07 -38.42
N PRO A 260 11.15 48.34 -38.88
CA PRO A 260 11.44 48.64 -40.28
C PRO A 260 12.90 48.27 -40.56
N MET A 261 13.09 47.32 -41.48
CA MET A 261 14.41 46.98 -42.00
C MET A 261 14.89 48.15 -42.86
N TYR A 262 15.88 48.88 -42.37
CA TYR A 262 16.65 49.82 -43.20
C TYR A 262 17.94 49.14 -43.68
N GLY A 263 18.17 49.19 -45.00
CA GLY A 263 19.48 49.06 -45.62
C GLY A 263 19.82 47.69 -46.17
#